data_AF-A0A5K1CXH3-F1
#
_entry.id   AF-A0A5K1CXH3-F1
#
_cell.length_a   1.000
_cell.length_b   1.000
_cell.length_c   1.000
_cell.angle_alpha   90.00
_cell.angle_beta   90.00
_cell.angle_gamma   90.00
#
_symmetry.space_group_name_H-M   'P 1'
#
loop_
_entity.id
_entity.type
_entity.pdbx_description
1 polymer ?
#
loop_
_entity_poly.entity_id
_entity_poly.type
_entity_poly.pdbx_seq_one_letter_code
_entity_poly.pdbx_strand_id
1 'polypeptide(L)'
;VLKEILRLFPELAMTADLSNSTALHSAAYQGHIDVVELLLETDASLAKIARSNGKTALHSASRMGHVPVVRALLTKDTSLCLRTDKKGQTALHMAVKGQVVEVVRDMLRFDPSVIGLEDGKGNTALHIATRKGRLP
;
A
#
# COMPACT_ATOMS: atom_id res chain seq x y z
N VAL A 1 19.99 12.19 -7.73
CA VAL A 1 20.00 12.80 -6.38
C VAL A 1 19.62 11.79 -5.30
N LEU A 2 18.40 11.24 -5.28
CA LEU A 2 17.98 10.27 -4.24
C LEU A 2 18.97 9.11 -4.03
N LYS A 3 19.37 8.43 -5.11
CA LYS A 3 20.32 7.31 -5.06
C LYS A 3 21.66 7.70 -4.43
N GLU A 4 22.13 8.91 -4.68
CA GLU A 4 23.38 9.40 -4.10
C GLU A 4 23.22 9.74 -2.61
N ILE A 5 22.08 10.30 -2.21
CA ILE A 5 21.77 10.53 -0.78
C ILE A 5 21.76 9.20 -0.03
N LEU A 6 21.08 8.17 -0.55
CA LEU A 6 21.02 6.85 0.09
C LEU A 6 22.37 6.11 0.06
N ARG A 7 23.21 6.36 -0.95
CA ARG A 7 24.58 5.82 -0.99
C ARG A 7 25.45 6.39 0.13
N LEU A 8 25.31 7.68 0.42
CA LEU A 8 26.09 8.37 1.44
C LEU A 8 25.51 8.23 2.85
N PHE A 9 24.18 8.16 2.96
CA PHE A 9 23.42 8.16 4.21
C PHE A 9 22.25 7.15 4.15
N PRO A 10 22.53 5.83 4.08
CA PRO A 10 21.50 4.79 3.92
C PRO A 10 20.49 4.75 5.07
N GLU A 11 20.89 5.14 6.27
CA GLU A 11 20.02 5.23 7.46
C GLU A 11 18.85 6.21 7.28
N LEU A 12 18.99 7.20 6.39
CA LEU A 12 17.91 8.14 6.09
C LEU A 12 16.71 7.48 5.42
N ALA A 13 16.88 6.30 4.81
CA ALA A 13 15.76 5.54 4.24
C ALA A 13 14.67 5.26 5.29
N MET A 14 15.07 5.05 6.55
CA MET A 14 14.20 4.70 7.68
C MET A 14 13.62 5.93 8.40
N THR A 15 13.96 7.14 7.99
CA THR A 15 13.40 8.35 8.59
C THR A 15 11.92 8.51 8.25
N ALA A 16 11.18 9.11 9.18
CA ALA A 16 9.77 9.38 9.03
C ALA A 16 9.42 10.77 9.52
N ASP A 17 8.40 11.40 8.92
CA ASP A 17 7.85 12.66 9.39
C ASP A 17 7.02 12.50 10.69
N LEU A 18 6.46 13.61 11.20
CA LEU A 18 5.62 13.62 12.42
C LEU A 18 4.37 12.73 12.34
N SER A 19 3.98 12.28 11.14
CA SER A 19 2.88 11.34 10.93
C SER A 19 3.35 9.91 10.72
N ASN A 20 4.61 9.61 11.05
CA ASN A 20 5.30 8.36 10.77
C ASN A 20 5.28 8.01 9.26
N SER A 21 5.31 9.03 8.39
CA SER A 21 5.38 8.84 6.94
C SER A 21 6.83 8.78 6.49
N THR A 22 7.22 7.64 5.94
CA THR A 22 8.55 7.42 5.35
C THR A 22 8.59 7.85 3.88
N ALA A 23 9.79 7.91 3.30
CA ALA A 23 9.98 8.16 1.86
C ALA A 23 9.19 7.15 0.99
N LEU A 24 9.10 5.88 1.42
CA LEU A 24 8.34 4.84 0.71
C LEU A 24 6.85 5.18 0.61
N HIS A 25 6.25 5.78 1.65
CA HIS A 25 4.85 6.21 1.60
C HIS A 25 4.62 7.29 0.55
N SER A 26 5.54 8.27 0.46
CA SER A 26 5.46 9.34 -0.53
C SER A 26 5.64 8.81 -1.95
N ALA A 27 6.65 7.97 -2.19
CA ALA A 27 6.88 7.35 -3.48
C ALA A 27 5.70 6.47 -3.93
N ALA A 28 5.13 5.69 -3.00
CA ALA A 28 3.99 4.84 -3.28
C ALA A 28 2.69 5.62 -3.51
N TYR A 29 2.51 6.77 -2.86
CA TYR A 29 1.38 7.66 -3.12
C TYR A 29 1.47 8.33 -4.50
N GLN A 30 2.68 8.68 -4.94
CA GLN A 30 2.93 9.33 -6.23
C GLN A 30 3.13 8.34 -7.40
N GLY A 31 3.31 7.06 -7.12
CA GLY A 31 3.48 6.02 -8.15
C GLY A 31 4.88 5.92 -8.72
N HIS A 32 5.89 6.45 -8.03
CA HIS A 32 7.28 6.42 -8.50
C HIS A 32 7.91 5.04 -8.28
N ILE A 33 7.69 4.13 -9.22
CA ILE A 33 8.11 2.73 -9.13
C ILE A 33 9.62 2.56 -8.90
N ASP A 34 10.46 3.24 -9.68
CA ASP A 34 11.92 3.15 -9.55
C ASP A 34 12.41 3.57 -8.15
N VAL A 35 11.73 4.55 -7.54
CA VAL A 35 12.02 5.01 -6.18
C VAL A 35 11.57 3.99 -5.15
N VAL A 36 10.40 3.36 -5.35
CA VAL A 36 9.89 2.28 -4.49
C VAL A 36 10.86 1.10 -4.51
N GLU A 37 11.30 0.66 -5.68
CA GLU A 37 12.24 -0.46 -5.82
C GLU A 37 13.57 -0.15 -5.14
N LEU A 38 14.17 1.02 -5.42
CA LEU A 38 15.41 1.45 -4.78
C LEU A 38 15.31 1.46 -3.25
N LEU A 39 14.20 1.97 -2.70
CA LEU A 39 13.99 2.01 -1.26
C LEU A 39 13.85 0.59 -0.66
N LEU A 40 13.10 -0.30 -1.33
CA LEU A 40 12.92 -1.69 -0.90
C LEU A 40 14.19 -2.53 -1.04
N GLU A 41 15.08 -2.18 -1.96
CA GLU A 41 16.43 -2.75 -2.07
C GLU A 41 17.35 -2.25 -0.95
N THR A 42 17.18 -1.00 -0.51
CA THR A 42 17.94 -0.43 0.61
C THR A 42 17.53 -1.08 1.93
N ASP A 43 16.22 -1.18 2.19
CA ASP A 43 15.68 -1.92 3.33
C ASP A 43 14.24 -2.40 3.04
N ALA A 44 14.07 -3.72 2.90
CA ALA A 44 12.77 -4.31 2.62
C ALA A 44 11.76 -4.15 3.78
N SER A 45 12.22 -3.91 5.02
CA SER A 45 11.36 -3.71 6.18
C SER A 45 10.52 -2.43 6.07
N LEU A 46 10.94 -1.46 5.23
CA LEU A 46 10.18 -0.25 4.92
C LEU A 46 8.74 -0.55 4.47
N ALA A 47 8.53 -1.65 3.74
CA ALA A 47 7.22 -2.05 3.26
C ALA A 47 6.22 -2.30 4.41
N LYS A 48 6.72 -2.66 5.59
CA LYS A 48 5.94 -2.95 6.81
C LYS A 48 5.77 -1.73 7.71
N ILE A 49 6.38 -0.60 7.41
CA ILE A 49 6.16 0.61 8.22
C ILE A 49 4.76 1.15 7.92
N ALA A 50 4.05 1.53 8.98
CA ALA A 50 2.72 2.13 8.90
C ALA A 50 2.76 3.55 9.44
N ARG A 51 2.06 4.46 8.78
CA ARG A 51 1.81 5.82 9.28
C ARG A 51 1.07 5.80 10.61
N SER A 52 0.99 6.95 11.27
CA SER A 52 0.23 7.13 12.51
C SER A 52 -1.25 6.74 12.42
N ASN A 53 -1.83 6.66 11.22
CA ASN A 53 -3.18 6.18 10.97
C ASN A 53 -3.27 4.67 10.63
N GLY A 54 -2.18 3.93 10.73
CA GLY A 54 -2.07 2.50 10.43
C GLY A 54 -1.89 2.17 8.94
N LYS A 55 -1.90 3.15 8.04
CA LYS A 55 -1.75 2.88 6.60
C LYS A 55 -0.29 2.62 6.25
N THR A 56 -0.07 1.52 5.52
CA THR A 56 1.19 1.22 4.85
C THR A 56 1.27 1.89 3.47
N ALA A 57 2.45 1.85 2.84
CA ALA A 57 2.63 2.27 1.45
C ALA A 57 1.65 1.59 0.47
N LEU A 58 1.34 0.31 0.69
CA LEU A 58 0.41 -0.46 -0.13
C LEU A 58 -1.01 0.13 -0.10
N HIS A 59 -1.47 0.65 1.04
CA HIS A 59 -2.79 1.30 1.15
C HIS A 59 -2.89 2.53 0.24
N SER A 60 -1.83 3.35 0.21
CA SER A 60 -1.76 4.55 -0.62
C SER A 60 -1.72 4.19 -2.10
N ALA A 61 -0.80 3.31 -2.50
CA ALA A 61 -0.67 2.86 -3.89
C ALA A 61 -1.96 2.22 -4.42
N SER A 62 -2.62 1.41 -3.59
CA SER A 62 -3.87 0.75 -3.96
C SER A 62 -5.01 1.73 -4.17
N ARG A 63 -5.13 2.77 -3.32
CA ARG A 63 -6.14 3.82 -3.49
C ARG A 63 -5.90 4.65 -4.75
N MET A 64 -4.65 4.96 -5.04
CA MET A 64 -4.27 5.83 -6.16
C MET A 64 -4.18 5.08 -7.49
N GLY A 65 -4.16 3.74 -7.45
CA GLY A 65 -4.14 2.88 -8.63
C GLY A 65 -2.78 2.69 -9.27
N HIS A 66 -1.71 2.85 -8.48
CA HIS A 66 -0.34 2.66 -8.95
C HIS A 66 0.00 1.17 -9.01
N VAL A 67 -0.52 0.49 -10.04
CA VAL A 67 -0.41 -0.97 -10.23
C VAL A 67 1.03 -1.49 -10.14
N PRO A 68 2.05 -0.87 -10.79
CA PRO A 68 3.43 -1.34 -10.67
C PRO A 68 3.93 -1.33 -9.23
N VAL A 69 3.60 -0.27 -8.47
CA VAL A 69 3.98 -0.13 -7.06
C VAL A 69 3.28 -1.19 -6.20
N VAL A 70 1.99 -1.43 -6.43
CA VAL A 70 1.25 -2.49 -5.73
C VAL A 70 1.92 -3.85 -5.94
N ARG A 71 2.24 -4.20 -7.19
CA ARG A 71 2.91 -5.47 -7.52
C ARG A 71 4.30 -5.57 -6.89
N ALA A 72 5.10 -4.50 -6.93
CA ALA A 72 6.42 -4.49 -6.31
C ALA A 72 6.34 -4.73 -4.80
N LEU A 73 5.42 -4.06 -4.11
CA LEU A 73 5.23 -4.25 -2.66
C LEU A 73 4.77 -5.66 -2.32
N LEU A 74 3.78 -6.21 -3.05
CA LEU A 74 3.27 -7.57 -2.81
C LEU A 74 4.28 -8.66 -3.18
N THR A 75 5.14 -8.41 -4.17
CA THR A 75 6.22 -9.34 -4.53
C THR A 75 7.29 -9.42 -3.42
N LYS A 76 7.52 -8.32 -2.70
CA LYS A 76 8.44 -8.33 -1.54
C LYS A 76 7.83 -9.04 -0.33
N ASP A 77 6.54 -8.82 -0.06
CA ASP A 77 5.83 -9.51 1.00
C ASP A 77 4.31 -9.52 0.73
N THR A 78 3.78 -10.71 0.44
CA THR A 78 2.34 -10.88 0.15
C THR A 78 1.48 -10.64 1.39
N SER A 79 2.00 -10.84 2.61
CA SER A 79 1.25 -10.62 3.87
C SER A 79 0.85 -9.16 4.07
N LEU A 80 1.44 -8.22 3.32
CA LEU A 80 1.03 -6.81 3.31
C LEU A 80 -0.44 -6.63 2.90
N CYS A 81 -1.00 -7.54 2.10
CA CYS A 81 -2.41 -7.48 1.70
C CYS A 81 -3.39 -7.70 2.87
N LEU A 82 -2.95 -8.40 3.92
CA LEU A 82 -3.73 -8.72 5.11
C LEU A 82 -3.66 -7.61 6.17
N ARG A 83 -2.74 -6.65 6.02
CA ARG A 83 -2.58 -5.57 7.01
C ARG A 83 -3.73 -4.58 6.92
N THR A 84 -4.14 -4.09 8.08
CA THR A 84 -5.24 -3.14 8.24
C THR A 84 -4.77 -1.81 8.80
N ASP A 85 -5.41 -0.72 8.35
CA ASP A 85 -5.26 0.59 8.98
C ASP A 85 -6.05 0.69 10.30
N LYS A 86 -5.99 1.84 10.99
CA LYS A 86 -6.72 2.05 12.26
C LYS A 86 -8.25 1.98 12.13
N LYS A 87 -8.80 1.93 10.92
CA LYS A 87 -10.22 1.73 10.64
C LYS A 87 -10.53 0.28 10.25
N GLY A 88 -9.57 -0.64 10.42
CA GLY A 88 -9.67 -2.04 10.01
C GLY A 88 -9.57 -2.24 8.49
N GLN A 89 -9.24 -1.21 7.71
CA GLN A 89 -9.32 -1.31 6.25
C GLN A 89 -8.04 -1.86 5.69
N THR A 90 -8.15 -2.90 4.86
CA THR A 90 -7.05 -3.42 4.05
C THR A 90 -6.78 -2.57 2.81
N ALA A 91 -5.68 -2.87 2.11
CA ALA A 91 -5.40 -2.30 0.80
C ALA A 91 -6.49 -2.62 -0.25
N LEU A 92 -7.21 -3.74 -0.13
CA LEU A 92 -8.32 -4.07 -1.05
C LEU A 92 -9.48 -3.08 -0.90
N HIS A 93 -9.82 -2.73 0.35
CA HIS A 93 -10.81 -1.69 0.62
C HIS A 93 -10.38 -0.34 0.02
N MET A 94 -9.07 -0.05 0.01
CA MET A 94 -8.52 1.16 -0.62
C MET A 94 -8.62 1.12 -2.15
N ALA A 95 -8.32 -0.02 -2.78
CA ALA A 95 -8.47 -0.23 -4.22
C ALA A 95 -9.91 -0.03 -4.69
N VAL A 96 -10.87 -0.63 -3.97
CA VAL A 96 -12.29 -0.39 -4.20
C VAL A 96 -12.61 1.09 -4.00
N LYS A 97 -12.03 1.74 -2.99
CA LYS A 97 -12.18 3.20 -2.78
C LYS A 97 -11.68 4.07 -3.92
N GLY A 98 -10.60 3.65 -4.58
CA GLY A 98 -10.04 4.28 -5.76
C GLY A 98 -10.71 3.89 -7.08
N GLN A 99 -11.64 2.93 -7.08
CA GLN A 99 -12.22 2.35 -8.30
C GLN A 99 -11.18 1.67 -9.20
N VAL A 100 -10.13 1.09 -8.60
CA VAL A 100 -9.02 0.51 -9.35
C VAL A 100 -9.21 -1.00 -9.51
N VAL A 101 -9.87 -1.39 -10.60
CA VAL A 101 -10.21 -2.79 -10.89
C VAL A 101 -8.96 -3.68 -11.02
N GLU A 102 -7.89 -3.17 -11.62
CA GLU A 102 -6.66 -3.96 -11.80
C GLU A 102 -5.98 -4.30 -10.47
N VAL A 103 -5.91 -3.34 -9.53
CA VAL A 103 -5.38 -3.59 -8.18
C VAL A 103 -6.24 -4.60 -7.42
N VAL A 104 -7.57 -4.54 -7.56
CA VAL A 104 -8.47 -5.55 -6.99
C VAL A 104 -8.12 -6.94 -7.53
N ARG A 105 -7.98 -7.09 -8.85
CA ARG A 105 -7.61 -8.37 -9.48
C ARG A 105 -6.25 -8.85 -9.01
N ASP A 106 -5.26 -7.97 -8.95
CA ASP A 106 -3.91 -8.34 -8.51
C ASP A 106 -3.88 -8.78 -7.05
N MET A 107 -4.53 -8.05 -6.14
CA MET A 107 -4.63 -8.48 -4.74
C MET A 107 -5.27 -9.87 -4.60
N LEU A 108 -6.33 -10.15 -5.35
CA LEU A 108 -6.99 -11.46 -5.33
C LEU A 108 -6.14 -12.58 -5.96
N ARG A 109 -5.26 -12.24 -6.91
CA ARG A 109 -4.28 -13.19 -7.45
C ARG A 109 -3.20 -13.53 -6.44
N PHE A 110 -2.73 -12.54 -5.68
CA PHE A 110 -1.73 -12.75 -4.62
C PHE A 110 -2.31 -13.49 -3.41
N ASP A 111 -3.51 -13.12 -2.97
CA ASP A 111 -4.21 -13.79 -1.87
C ASP A 111 -5.74 -13.65 -2.04
N PRO A 112 -6.44 -14.70 -2.47
CA PRO A 112 -7.90 -14.68 -2.61
C PRO A 112 -8.65 -14.46 -1.29
N SER A 113 -8.05 -14.81 -0.14
CA SER A 113 -8.72 -14.74 1.17
C SER A 113 -9.03 -13.29 1.60
N VAL A 114 -8.29 -12.32 1.05
CA VAL A 114 -8.45 -10.89 1.34
C VAL A 114 -9.84 -10.34 0.98
N ILE A 115 -10.58 -11.02 0.08
CA ILE A 115 -11.94 -10.61 -0.34
C ILE A 115 -12.95 -10.64 0.81
N GLY A 116 -12.75 -11.56 1.76
CA GLY A 116 -13.66 -11.79 2.89
C GLY A 116 -13.35 -10.93 4.11
N LEU A 117 -12.24 -10.18 4.10
CA LEU A 117 -11.85 -9.37 5.26
C LEU A 117 -12.79 -8.18 5.43
N GLU A 118 -13.18 -7.94 6.68
CA GLU A 118 -14.06 -6.86 7.07
C GLU A 118 -13.26 -5.68 7.64
N ASP A 119 -13.71 -4.45 7.35
CA ASP A 119 -13.25 -3.29 8.09
C ASP A 119 -13.80 -3.22 9.52
N GLY A 120 -13.35 -2.25 10.31
CA GLY A 120 -13.78 -2.08 11.70
C GLY A 120 -15.27 -1.79 11.90
N LYS A 121 -16.07 -1.77 10.81
CA LYS A 121 -17.52 -1.64 10.81
C LYS A 121 -18.22 -2.88 10.21
N GLY A 122 -17.52 -4.00 10.05
CA GLY A 122 -18.06 -5.22 9.46
C GLY A 122 -18.26 -5.15 7.94
N ASN A 123 -17.68 -4.16 7.24
CA ASN A 123 -17.85 -4.05 5.79
C ASN A 123 -16.73 -4.77 5.07
N THR A 124 -17.06 -5.74 4.23
CA THR A 124 -16.15 -6.24 3.20
C THR A 124 -15.98 -5.26 2.04
N ALA A 125 -15.05 -5.56 1.13
CA ALA A 125 -14.86 -4.81 -0.12
C ALA A 125 -16.17 -4.67 -0.94
N LEU A 126 -17.01 -5.71 -0.98
CA LEU A 126 -18.29 -5.68 -1.68
C LEU A 126 -19.27 -4.67 -1.08
N HIS A 127 -19.42 -4.64 0.25
CA HIS A 127 -20.26 -3.66 0.95
C HIS A 127 -19.87 -2.22 0.58
N ILE A 128 -18.58 -1.94 0.47
CA ILE A 128 -18.09 -0.60 0.06
C ILE A 128 -18.42 -0.31 -1.40
N ALA A 129 -18.21 -1.25 -2.32
CA ALA A 129 -18.50 -1.09 -3.74
C ALA A 129 -19.99 -0.80 -3.97
N THR A 130 -20.87 -1.63 -3.39
CA THR A 130 -22.32 -1.51 -3.51
C THR A 130 -22.83 -0.18 -2.96
N ARG A 131 -22.46 0.18 -1.72
CA ARG A 131 -22.91 1.43 -1.08
C ARG A 131 -22.45 2.68 -1.83
N LYS A 132 -21.36 2.60 -2.59
CA LYS A 132 -20.80 3.72 -3.35
C LYS A 132 -21.21 3.71 -4.82
N GLY A 133 -22.04 2.76 -5.26
CA GLY A 133 -22.48 2.66 -6.66
C GLY A 133 -21.33 2.45 -7.63
N ARG A 134 -20.29 1.70 -7.24
CA ARG A 134 -19.10 1.49 -8.07
C ARG A 134 -19.33 0.38 -9.06
N LEU A 135 -19.61 0.77 -10.29
CA LEU A 135 -19.64 -0.09 -11.47
C LEU A 135 -18.42 0.26 -12.34
N PRO A 136 -17.77 -0.74 -12.98
CA PRO A 136 -16.69 -0.51 -13.92
C PRO A 136 -17.14 0.26 -15.16
#